data_AF-A0A6G1WDV4-F1
#
_entry.id   AF-A0A6G1WDV4-F1
#
_cell.length_a   1.000
_cell.length_b   1.000
_cell.length_c   1.000
_cell.angle_alpha   90.00
_cell.angle_beta   90.00
_cell.angle_gamma   90.00
#
_symmetry.space_group_name_H-M   'P 1'
#
loop_
_entity.id
_entity.type
_entity.pdbx_description
1 polymer ?
#
loop_
_entity_poly.entity_id
_entity_poly.type
_entity_poly.pdbx_seq_one_letter_code
_entity_poly.pdbx_strand_id
1 'polypeptide(L)'
;MSAFMQTLTRGYHVFVGSEDSLLEMLLDRISLIFKKDFDKKEVQVVLKNITLSDDVQKKISPWSNGPRSVVIPADGFCLVDLVSVPALLRSIFTFMSDRLGTSGTVFEKLFKEALERRYFKVQSGKLVAHDGSERELDAAVQIDDRMYLFECVSIERPLDYEIGKPRTMAIRRERLAGKLDQAKSLHAFLSKNPSGRNYDFSDSKEFVWAVVSPFVEWIWDTSSALWLDQNTPRILAPEEAFSLLRPENR
;
A
#
# COMPACT_ATOMS: atom_id res chain seq x y z
N MET A 1 8.11 25.61 29.77
CA MET A 1 7.99 24.48 28.81
C MET A 1 8.70 24.93 27.54
N SER A 2 9.74 24.24 27.06
CA SER A 2 10.53 24.72 25.90
C SER A 2 9.63 24.87 24.66
N ALA A 3 9.97 25.78 23.74
CA ALA A 3 9.24 25.97 22.48
C ALA A 3 9.03 24.65 21.71
N PHE A 4 10.01 23.75 21.81
CA PHE A 4 9.93 22.39 21.27
C PHE A 4 8.80 21.55 21.91
N MET A 5 8.71 21.53 23.24
CA MET A 5 7.64 20.81 23.94
C MET A 5 6.26 21.40 23.64
N GLN A 6 6.17 22.72 23.47
CA GLN A 6 4.93 23.37 23.05
C GLN A 6 4.51 22.95 21.64
N THR A 7 5.45 22.91 20.69
CA THR A 7 5.21 22.41 19.33
C THR A 7 4.76 20.96 19.32
N LEU A 8 5.41 20.08 20.10
CA LEU A 8 5.04 18.67 20.21
C LEU A 8 3.63 18.46 20.77
N THR A 9 3.26 19.24 21.80
CA THR A 9 1.92 19.11 22.43
C THR A 9 0.80 19.68 21.57
N ARG A 10 1.05 20.73 20.79
CA ARG A 10 0.02 21.42 20.00
C ARG A 10 -0.14 20.87 18.59
N GLY A 11 0.90 20.23 18.05
CA GLY A 11 0.89 19.73 16.67
C GLY A 11 1.00 20.82 15.60
N TYR A 12 1.20 22.08 15.99
CA TYR A 12 1.45 23.19 15.06
C TYR A 12 2.51 24.13 15.62
N HIS A 13 3.12 24.90 14.71
CA HIS A 13 4.07 25.96 15.04
C HIS A 13 3.59 27.30 14.47
N VAL A 14 3.77 28.38 15.23
CA VAL A 14 3.47 29.74 14.75
C VAL A 14 4.78 30.36 14.28
N PHE A 15 4.88 30.59 12.97
CA PHE A 15 5.98 31.30 12.35
C PHE A 15 5.61 32.78 12.22
N VAL A 16 6.34 33.67 12.89
CA VAL A 16 6.12 35.11 12.77
C VAL A 16 6.85 35.63 11.54
N GLY A 17 6.11 36.16 10.57
CA GLY A 17 6.63 36.59 9.27
C GLY A 17 5.68 36.30 8.12
N SER A 18 6.03 36.82 6.94
CA SER A 18 5.30 36.56 5.70
C SER A 18 5.64 35.17 5.12
N GLU A 19 4.86 34.72 4.14
CA GLU A 19 5.18 33.52 3.34
C GLU A 19 6.56 33.64 2.67
N ASP A 20 6.95 34.83 2.19
CA ASP A 20 8.29 35.07 1.66
C ASP A 20 9.37 34.88 2.71
N SER A 21 9.13 35.32 3.95
CA SER A 21 10.06 35.12 5.06
C SER A 21 10.21 33.64 5.40
N LEU A 22 9.10 32.89 5.30
CA LEU A 22 9.10 31.44 5.48
C LEU A 22 9.88 30.74 4.35
N LEU A 23 9.75 31.20 3.10
CA LEU A 23 10.49 30.68 1.95
C LEU A 23 12.01 30.83 2.13
N GLU A 24 12.48 32.02 2.52
CA GLU A 24 13.91 32.26 2.78
C GLU A 24 14.42 31.35 3.89
N MET A 25 13.67 31.26 5.00
CA MET A 25 14.03 30.35 6.10
C MET A 25 14.09 28.89 5.63
N LEU A 26 13.15 28.44 4.80
CA LEU A 26 13.16 27.07 4.27
C LEU A 26 14.38 26.83 3.37
N LEU A 27 14.72 27.77 2.49
CA LEU A 27 15.91 27.67 1.63
C LEU A 27 17.19 27.52 2.45
N ASP A 28 17.36 28.36 3.47
CA ASP A 28 18.52 28.30 4.36
C ASP A 28 18.58 26.94 5.08
N ARG A 29 17.45 26.49 5.64
CA ARG A 29 17.39 25.26 6.44
C ARG A 29 17.59 24.00 5.60
N ILE A 30 16.94 23.92 4.44
CA ILE A 30 17.06 22.78 3.53
C ILE A 30 18.51 22.69 3.02
N SER A 31 19.13 23.82 2.67
CA SER A 31 20.52 23.84 2.20
C SER A 31 21.49 23.34 3.27
N LEU A 32 21.26 23.70 4.54
CA LEU A 32 22.04 23.19 5.67
C LEU A 32 21.84 21.68 5.91
N ILE A 33 20.61 21.18 5.81
CA ILE A 33 20.27 19.77 6.07
C ILE A 33 20.84 18.86 4.99
N PHE A 34 20.63 19.21 3.72
CA PHE A 34 21.02 18.37 2.58
C PHE A 34 22.40 18.71 2.01
N LYS A 35 23.06 19.75 2.54
CA LYS A 35 24.38 20.23 2.09
C LYS A 35 24.42 20.48 0.59
N LYS A 36 23.34 21.05 0.05
CA LYS A 36 23.15 21.33 -1.37
C LYS A 36 22.24 22.54 -1.53
N ASP A 37 22.52 23.38 -2.52
CA ASP A 37 21.63 24.48 -2.89
C ASP A 37 20.40 23.99 -3.66
N PHE A 38 19.27 24.64 -3.40
CA PHE A 38 18.00 24.37 -4.08
C PHE A 38 17.58 25.60 -4.87
N ASP A 39 16.96 25.40 -6.03
CA ASP A 39 16.40 26.51 -6.79
C ASP A 39 15.23 27.12 -6.01
N LYS A 40 15.34 28.42 -5.70
CA LYS A 40 14.30 29.21 -5.03
C LYS A 40 12.95 29.06 -5.72
N LYS A 41 12.90 29.00 -7.06
CA LYS A 41 11.63 28.85 -7.79
C LYS A 41 10.98 27.50 -7.52
N GLU A 42 11.76 26.43 -7.46
CA GLU A 42 11.25 25.08 -7.14
C GLU A 42 10.67 25.04 -5.72
N VAL A 43 11.41 25.57 -4.74
CA VAL A 43 10.95 25.61 -3.34
C VAL A 43 9.70 26.49 -3.20
N GLN A 44 9.63 27.61 -3.91
CA GLN A 44 8.45 28.47 -3.93
C GLN A 44 7.22 27.76 -4.49
N VAL A 45 7.37 26.96 -5.55
CA VAL A 45 6.27 26.15 -6.10
C VAL A 45 5.79 25.13 -5.08
N VAL A 46 6.71 24.43 -4.40
CA VAL A 46 6.36 23.47 -3.35
C VAL A 46 5.63 24.17 -2.20
N LEU A 47 6.16 25.30 -1.71
CA LEU A 47 5.55 26.07 -0.63
C LEU A 47 4.12 26.47 -1.00
N LYS A 48 3.93 27.05 -2.18
CA LYS A 48 2.59 27.45 -2.67
C LYS A 48 1.61 26.27 -2.74
N ASN A 49 2.07 25.07 -3.10
CA ASN A 49 1.23 23.89 -3.19
C ASN A 49 0.79 23.36 -1.81
N ILE A 50 1.57 23.62 -0.76
CA ILE A 50 1.25 23.21 0.61
C ILE A 50 0.63 24.36 1.44
N THR A 51 0.61 25.59 0.91
CA THR A 51 -0.05 26.76 1.52
C THR A 51 -1.55 26.76 1.26
N LEU A 52 -2.33 27.14 2.27
CA LEU A 52 -3.78 27.36 2.14
C LEU A 52 -4.02 28.62 1.32
N SER A 53 -4.73 28.45 0.20
CA SER A 53 -5.27 29.53 -0.62
C SER A 53 -6.77 29.36 -0.77
N ASP A 54 -7.48 30.40 -1.21
CA ASP A 54 -8.93 30.35 -1.45
C ASP A 54 -9.33 29.19 -2.40
N ASP A 55 -8.50 28.92 -3.40
CA ASP A 55 -8.73 27.82 -4.35
C ASP A 55 -8.54 26.45 -3.70
N VAL A 56 -7.58 26.31 -2.78
CA VAL A 56 -7.37 25.07 -2.01
C VAL A 56 -8.49 24.92 -0.99
N GLN A 57 -8.89 25.98 -0.30
CA GLN A 57 -9.95 25.99 0.69
C GLN A 57 -11.28 25.49 0.12
N LYS A 58 -11.65 25.94 -1.08
CA LYS A 58 -12.87 25.47 -1.79
C LYS A 58 -12.83 23.98 -2.15
N LYS A 59 -11.65 23.38 -2.23
CA LYS A 59 -11.46 21.96 -2.55
C LYS A 59 -11.42 21.08 -1.32
N ILE A 60 -11.29 21.65 -0.11
CA ILE A 60 -11.26 20.88 1.13
C ILE A 60 -12.60 20.16 1.28
N SER A 61 -12.57 18.84 1.10
CA SER A 61 -13.74 18.00 1.28
C SER A 61 -13.69 17.35 2.67
N PRO A 62 -14.75 17.51 3.48
CA PRO A 62 -14.89 16.80 4.76
C PRO A 62 -14.84 15.28 4.60
N TRP A 63 -15.26 14.77 3.43
CA TRP A 63 -15.33 13.34 3.13
C TRP A 63 -13.97 12.74 2.75
N SER A 64 -13.16 13.49 1.98
CA SER A 64 -11.81 13.05 1.61
C SER A 64 -10.75 13.44 2.65
N ASN A 65 -11.13 14.30 3.60
CA ASN A 65 -10.24 14.93 4.56
C ASN A 65 -9.06 15.66 3.87
N GLY A 66 -9.24 16.12 2.63
CA GLY A 66 -8.20 16.75 1.82
C GLY A 66 -8.74 17.69 0.73
N PRO A 67 -7.88 18.47 0.06
CA PRO A 67 -6.43 18.62 0.30
C PRO A 67 -6.14 19.26 1.67
N ARG A 68 -5.09 18.79 2.36
CA ARG A 68 -4.63 19.40 3.62
C ARG A 68 -3.43 20.30 3.36
N SER A 69 -3.61 21.58 3.65
CA SER A 69 -2.51 22.54 3.67
C SER A 69 -1.66 22.37 4.93
N VAL A 70 -0.35 22.48 4.78
CA VAL A 70 0.62 22.49 5.87
C VAL A 70 0.83 23.92 6.38
N VAL A 71 0.78 24.90 5.48
CA VAL A 71 0.98 26.31 5.83
C VAL A 71 -0.35 27.04 5.73
N ILE A 72 -0.76 27.72 6.79
CA ILE A 72 -1.99 28.51 6.87
C ILE A 72 -1.57 29.97 7.09
N PRO A 73 -1.67 30.83 6.07
CA PRO A 73 -1.31 32.23 6.21
C PRO A 73 -2.35 32.96 7.06
N ALA A 74 -1.87 33.90 7.88
CA ALA A 74 -2.67 34.81 8.68
C ALA A 74 -2.01 36.19 8.68
N ASP A 75 -2.69 37.19 9.23
CA ASP A 75 -2.15 38.56 9.24
C ASP A 75 -0.90 38.64 10.12
N GLY A 76 0.26 38.88 9.48
CA GLY A 76 1.57 38.99 10.14
C GLY A 76 2.22 37.68 10.58
N PHE A 77 1.63 36.51 10.32
CA PHE A 77 2.22 35.21 10.67
C PHE A 77 1.71 34.06 9.79
N CYS A 78 2.40 32.92 9.85
CA CYS A 78 1.95 31.66 9.26
C CYS A 78 1.82 30.60 10.35
N LEU A 79 0.71 29.86 10.34
CA LEU A 79 0.58 28.64 11.14
C LEU A 79 1.07 27.46 10.31
N VAL A 80 2.05 26.73 10.82
CA VAL A 80 2.58 25.51 10.22
C VAL A 80 1.98 24.32 10.96
N ASP A 81 1.00 23.67 10.35
CA ASP A 81 0.36 22.46 10.89
C ASP A 81 1.26 21.25 10.67
N LEU A 82 1.87 20.76 11.75
CA LEU A 82 2.75 19.60 11.70
C LEU A 82 1.96 18.28 11.70
N VAL A 83 0.69 18.29 12.13
CA VAL A 83 -0.20 17.12 12.09
C VAL A 83 -0.60 16.78 10.65
N SER A 84 -0.64 17.76 9.74
CA SER A 84 -0.93 17.51 8.33
C SER A 84 0.24 16.91 7.56
N VAL A 85 1.49 17.01 8.04
CA VAL A 85 2.68 16.51 7.34
C VAL A 85 2.60 15.00 7.02
N PRO A 86 2.26 14.09 7.96
CA PRO A 86 2.08 12.67 7.62
C PRO A 86 0.98 12.41 6.58
N ALA A 87 -0.10 13.20 6.60
CA ALA A 87 -1.17 13.09 5.60
C ALA A 87 -0.72 13.59 4.22
N LEU A 88 0.01 14.71 4.18
CA LEU A 88 0.61 15.25 2.96
C LEU A 88 1.59 14.24 2.36
N LEU A 89 2.53 13.71 3.14
CA LEU A 89 3.49 12.71 2.68
C LEU A 89 2.78 11.47 2.11
N ARG A 90 1.77 10.94 2.81
CA ARG A 90 0.95 9.84 2.28
C ARG A 90 0.31 10.20 0.93
N SER A 91 -0.24 11.41 0.80
CA SER A 91 -0.89 11.85 -0.44
C SER A 91 0.07 12.04 -1.61
N ILE A 92 1.28 12.57 -1.38
CA ILE A 92 2.32 12.73 -2.42
C ILE A 92 2.68 11.36 -3.00
N PHE A 93 2.79 10.33 -2.16
CA PHE A 93 3.05 8.96 -2.62
C PHE A 93 1.83 8.26 -3.23
N THR A 94 0.61 8.77 -2.99
CA THR A 94 -0.63 8.25 -3.63
C THR A 94 -0.69 8.62 -5.11
N PHE A 95 -0.04 9.73 -5.51
CA PHE A 95 0.06 10.21 -6.90
C PHE A 95 1.34 9.78 -7.63
N MET A 96 2.17 8.90 -7.03
CA MET A 96 3.13 8.14 -7.83
C MET A 96 2.35 7.16 -8.68
N SER A 97 1.77 7.69 -9.75
CA SER A 97 1.04 6.96 -10.75
C SER A 97 1.92 5.87 -11.33
N ASP A 98 1.30 4.70 -11.45
CA ASP A 98 1.74 3.59 -12.27
C ASP A 98 2.26 4.11 -13.61
N ARG A 99 3.58 4.13 -13.77
CA ARG A 99 4.16 3.81 -15.07
C ARG A 99 3.84 2.33 -15.30
N LEU A 100 2.66 2.12 -15.87
CA LEU A 100 2.13 0.91 -16.51
C LEU A 100 3.15 -0.24 -16.54
N GLY A 101 2.95 -1.23 -15.67
CA GLY A 101 3.66 -2.51 -15.68
C GLY A 101 4.63 -2.76 -14.52
N THR A 102 5.02 -1.74 -13.76
CA THR A 102 6.02 -1.89 -12.67
C THR A 102 5.43 -2.01 -11.26
N SER A 103 4.19 -1.61 -10.99
CA SER A 103 3.65 -1.67 -9.62
C SER A 103 3.15 -3.03 -9.17
N GLY A 104 2.61 -3.84 -10.10
CA GLY A 104 2.28 -5.24 -9.83
C GLY A 104 3.52 -6.00 -9.36
N THR A 105 4.61 -5.87 -10.11
CA THR A 105 5.90 -6.47 -9.77
C THR A 105 6.53 -5.86 -8.52
N VAL A 106 6.32 -4.56 -8.24
CA VAL A 106 6.82 -3.93 -7.01
C VAL A 106 6.07 -4.44 -5.78
N PHE A 107 4.73 -4.51 -5.79
CA PHE A 107 3.99 -5.02 -4.64
C PHE A 107 4.31 -6.48 -4.38
N GLU A 108 4.30 -7.31 -5.42
CA GLU A 108 4.68 -8.72 -5.33
C GLU A 108 6.10 -8.88 -4.77
N LYS A 109 7.06 -8.11 -5.29
CA LYS A 109 8.44 -8.09 -4.78
C LYS A 109 8.50 -7.69 -3.30
N LEU A 110 7.82 -6.62 -2.91
CA LEU A 110 7.79 -6.15 -1.52
C LEU A 110 7.15 -7.18 -0.58
N PHE A 111 6.09 -7.86 -1.04
CA PHE A 111 5.44 -8.92 -0.28
C PHE A 111 6.38 -10.12 -0.08
N LYS A 112 7.09 -10.54 -1.14
CA LYS A 112 8.13 -11.59 -1.05
C LYS A 112 9.25 -11.21 -0.07
N GLU A 113 9.81 -10.01 -0.21
CA GLU A 113 10.83 -9.51 0.72
C GLU A 113 10.31 -9.47 2.16
N ALA A 114 9.04 -9.12 2.38
CA ALA A 114 8.43 -9.09 3.70
C ALA A 114 8.27 -10.49 4.32
N LEU A 115 7.99 -11.52 3.50
CA LEU A 115 8.00 -12.93 3.92
C LEU A 115 9.42 -13.40 4.26
N GLU A 116 10.40 -13.11 3.40
CA GLU A 116 11.80 -13.49 3.62
C GLU A 116 12.39 -12.85 4.87
N ARG A 117 12.09 -11.56 5.14
CA ARG A 117 12.50 -10.88 6.38
C ARG A 117 11.88 -11.50 7.64
N ARG A 118 10.79 -12.26 7.50
CA ARG A 118 10.16 -13.05 8.56
C ARG A 118 10.67 -14.50 8.59
N TYR A 119 11.75 -14.78 7.86
CA TYR A 119 12.42 -16.08 7.79
C TYR A 119 11.63 -17.18 7.08
N PHE A 120 10.59 -16.82 6.31
CA PHE A 120 9.92 -17.78 5.45
C PHE A 120 10.77 -18.06 4.21
N LYS A 121 10.87 -19.33 3.82
CA LYS A 121 11.44 -19.72 2.53
C LYS A 121 10.39 -19.53 1.43
N VAL A 122 10.56 -18.48 0.63
CA VAL A 122 9.62 -18.12 -0.43
C VAL A 122 9.98 -18.84 -1.74
N GLN A 123 8.99 -19.44 -2.38
CA GLN A 123 9.09 -19.97 -3.74
C GLN A 123 8.27 -19.06 -4.67
N SER A 124 8.81 -18.73 -5.85
CA SER A 124 8.12 -17.90 -6.84
C SER A 124 8.68 -18.13 -8.25
N GLY A 125 7.97 -17.62 -9.24
CA GLY A 125 8.34 -17.65 -10.65
C GLY A 125 7.56 -18.70 -11.45
N LYS A 126 8.03 -18.92 -12.67
CA LYS A 126 7.41 -19.84 -13.63
C LYS A 126 7.55 -21.30 -13.20
N LEU A 127 6.45 -22.03 -13.16
CA LEU A 127 6.35 -23.46 -12.90
C LEU A 127 6.11 -24.22 -14.21
N VAL A 128 6.89 -25.26 -14.46
CA VAL A 128 6.79 -26.10 -15.66
C VAL A 128 6.52 -27.54 -15.25
N ALA A 129 5.32 -28.04 -15.51
CA ALA A 129 4.96 -29.44 -15.23
C ALA A 129 5.66 -30.41 -16.19
N HIS A 130 5.64 -31.71 -15.86
CA HIS A 130 6.28 -32.73 -16.69
C HIS A 130 5.69 -32.82 -18.10
N ASP A 131 4.39 -32.60 -18.25
CA ASP A 131 3.67 -32.54 -19.52
C ASP A 131 3.98 -31.28 -20.35
N GLY A 132 4.77 -30.35 -19.81
CA GLY A 132 5.15 -29.10 -20.44
C GLY A 132 4.14 -27.96 -20.25
N SER A 133 3.06 -28.18 -19.51
CA SER A 133 2.14 -27.10 -19.13
C SER A 133 2.79 -26.15 -18.11
N GLU A 134 2.43 -24.88 -18.18
CA GLU A 134 3.11 -23.80 -17.47
C GLU A 134 2.13 -22.94 -16.67
N ARG A 135 2.59 -22.45 -15.51
CA ARG A 135 1.89 -21.48 -14.65
C ARG A 135 2.90 -20.53 -14.02
N GLU A 136 2.45 -19.33 -13.67
CA GLU A 136 3.25 -18.41 -12.86
C GLU A 136 2.85 -18.56 -11.39
N LEU A 137 3.82 -18.44 -10.49
CA LEU A 137 3.62 -18.41 -9.05
C LEU A 137 4.18 -17.11 -8.49
N ASP A 138 3.30 -16.23 -8.01
CA ASP A 138 3.71 -14.96 -7.41
C ASP A 138 4.50 -15.18 -6.11
N ALA A 139 3.94 -15.93 -5.17
CA ALA A 139 4.64 -16.38 -3.96
C ALA A 139 4.01 -17.65 -3.38
N ALA A 140 4.85 -18.56 -2.89
CA ALA A 140 4.43 -19.66 -2.04
C ALA A 140 5.35 -19.83 -0.84
N VAL A 141 4.79 -20.35 0.25
CA VAL A 141 5.52 -20.70 1.47
C VAL A 141 5.04 -22.06 1.94
N GLN A 142 5.98 -22.97 2.20
CA GLN A 142 5.69 -24.26 2.80
C GLN A 142 5.87 -24.18 4.32
N ILE A 143 4.86 -24.65 5.07
CA ILE A 143 4.91 -24.80 6.52
C ILE A 143 4.36 -26.18 6.85
N ASP A 144 5.19 -27.01 7.48
CA ASP A 144 4.90 -28.42 7.73
C ASP A 144 4.49 -29.14 6.42
N ASP A 145 3.32 -29.79 6.41
CA ASP A 145 2.74 -30.48 5.26
C ASP A 145 1.77 -29.61 4.44
N ARG A 146 1.80 -28.28 4.63
CA ARG A 146 0.94 -27.33 3.93
C ARG A 146 1.74 -26.39 3.04
N MET A 147 1.30 -26.24 1.79
CA MET A 147 1.81 -25.23 0.87
C MET A 147 0.82 -24.08 0.76
N TYR A 148 1.23 -22.89 1.16
CA TYR A 148 0.43 -21.67 1.04
C TYR A 148 0.80 -20.97 -0.26
N LEU A 149 -0.19 -20.77 -1.13
CA LEU A 149 -0.10 -20.16 -2.45
C LEU A 149 -0.73 -18.77 -2.39
N PHE A 150 0.04 -17.75 -2.75
CA PHE A 150 -0.40 -16.36 -2.74
C PHE A 150 -0.36 -15.79 -4.15
N GLU A 151 -1.52 -15.33 -4.62
CA GLU A 151 -1.66 -14.53 -5.84
C GLU A 151 -1.69 -13.04 -5.46
N CYS A 152 -0.78 -12.22 -5.97
CA CYS A 152 -0.68 -10.82 -5.61
C CYS A 152 -1.49 -9.94 -6.56
N VAL A 153 -2.16 -8.92 -6.00
CA VAL A 153 -2.88 -7.93 -6.80
C VAL A 153 -2.54 -6.53 -6.34
N SER A 154 -1.84 -5.76 -7.17
CA SER A 154 -1.66 -4.32 -6.94
C SER A 154 -2.94 -3.58 -7.34
N ILE A 155 -3.59 -2.92 -6.38
CA ILE A 155 -4.80 -2.16 -6.63
C ILE A 155 -4.76 -0.85 -5.82
N GLU A 156 -5.16 0.25 -6.44
CA GLU A 156 -5.18 1.56 -5.79
C GLU A 156 -6.46 1.79 -4.98
N ARG A 157 -6.43 2.77 -4.07
CA ARG A 157 -7.59 3.28 -3.32
C ARG A 157 -7.82 4.75 -3.69
N PRO A 158 -8.42 5.03 -4.86
CA PRO A 158 -8.78 6.39 -5.23
C PRO A 158 -9.87 6.94 -4.31
N LEU A 159 -10.09 8.26 -4.31
CA LEU A 159 -11.15 8.87 -3.49
C LEU A 159 -12.53 8.23 -3.71
N ASP A 160 -12.83 7.86 -4.95
CA ASP A 160 -14.09 7.20 -5.30
C ASP A 160 -14.24 5.83 -4.62
N TYR A 161 -13.12 5.18 -4.26
CA TYR A 161 -13.14 4.00 -3.41
C TYR A 161 -13.43 4.37 -1.95
N GLU A 162 -12.73 5.37 -1.41
CA GLU A 162 -12.89 5.81 -0.01
C GLU A 162 -14.33 6.23 0.33
N ILE A 163 -15.02 6.88 -0.62
CA ILE A 163 -16.42 7.29 -0.43
C ILE A 163 -17.43 6.22 -0.88
N GLY A 164 -16.98 5.02 -1.23
CA GLY A 164 -17.83 3.87 -1.54
C GLY A 164 -18.66 4.04 -2.83
N LYS A 165 -18.16 4.70 -3.87
CA LYS A 165 -18.92 4.85 -5.12
C LYS A 165 -19.28 3.48 -5.70
N PRO A 166 -20.56 3.18 -5.98
CA PRO A 166 -20.99 1.84 -6.40
C PRO A 166 -20.26 1.29 -7.64
N ARG A 167 -20.02 2.14 -8.65
CA ARG A 167 -19.29 1.74 -9.87
C ARG A 167 -17.85 1.33 -9.55
N THR A 168 -17.16 2.08 -8.70
CA THR A 168 -15.78 1.79 -8.29
C THR A 168 -15.72 0.49 -7.48
N MET A 169 -16.69 0.27 -6.58
CA MET A 169 -16.81 -0.99 -5.84
C MET A 169 -17.05 -2.18 -6.77
N ALA A 170 -17.92 -2.03 -7.77
CA ALA A 170 -18.24 -3.10 -8.71
C ALA A 170 -17.01 -3.51 -9.55
N ILE A 171 -16.28 -2.53 -10.10
CA ILE A 171 -15.04 -2.78 -10.87
C ILE A 171 -13.99 -3.46 -9.99
N ARG A 172 -13.85 -3.00 -8.74
CA ARG A 172 -12.90 -3.59 -7.79
C ARG A 172 -13.25 -5.04 -7.48
N ARG A 173 -14.53 -5.32 -7.22
CA ARG A 173 -15.03 -6.67 -6.97
C ARG A 173 -14.75 -7.60 -8.15
N GLU A 174 -15.03 -7.15 -9.38
CA GLU A 174 -14.76 -7.93 -10.59
C GLU A 174 -13.27 -8.26 -10.74
N ARG A 175 -12.40 -7.27 -10.50
CA ARG A 175 -10.95 -7.47 -10.53
C ARG A 175 -10.46 -8.48 -9.48
N LEU A 176 -10.97 -8.40 -8.26
CA LEU A 176 -10.64 -9.33 -7.18
C LEU A 176 -11.17 -10.74 -7.46
N ALA A 177 -12.39 -10.86 -8.01
CA ALA A 177 -12.96 -12.14 -8.42
C ALA A 177 -12.08 -12.83 -9.48
N GLY A 178 -11.60 -12.09 -10.49
CA GLY A 178 -10.68 -12.64 -11.49
C GLY A 178 -9.36 -13.14 -10.89
N LYS A 179 -8.86 -12.49 -9.83
CA LYS A 179 -7.65 -12.93 -9.12
C LYS A 179 -7.89 -14.17 -8.25
N LEU A 180 -9.07 -14.29 -7.65
CA LEU A 180 -9.47 -15.51 -6.94
C LEU A 180 -9.57 -16.70 -7.90
N ASP A 181 -10.11 -16.51 -9.10
CA ASP A 181 -10.16 -17.55 -10.12
C ASP A 181 -8.75 -17.97 -10.57
N GLN A 182 -7.82 -17.02 -10.71
CA GLN A 182 -6.40 -17.32 -11.00
C GLN A 182 -5.77 -18.17 -9.89
N ALA A 183 -5.88 -17.74 -8.63
CA ALA A 183 -5.34 -18.45 -7.48
C ALA A 183 -5.94 -19.86 -7.33
N LYS A 184 -7.26 -19.99 -7.51
CA LYS A 184 -7.96 -21.27 -7.50
C LYS A 184 -7.51 -22.19 -8.64
N SER A 185 -7.26 -21.64 -9.82
CA SER A 185 -6.74 -22.40 -10.97
C SER A 185 -5.31 -22.88 -10.74
N LEU A 186 -4.47 -22.08 -10.08
CA LEU A 186 -3.10 -22.45 -9.70
C LEU A 186 -3.12 -23.56 -8.64
N HIS A 187 -3.97 -23.44 -7.63
CA HIS A 187 -4.23 -24.51 -6.67
C HIS A 187 -4.63 -25.81 -7.39
N ALA A 188 -5.61 -25.76 -8.32
CA ALA A 188 -6.03 -26.95 -9.06
C ALA A 188 -4.89 -27.55 -9.92
N PHE A 189 -4.05 -26.70 -10.50
CA PHE A 189 -2.88 -27.12 -11.26
C PHE A 189 -1.86 -27.87 -10.40
N LEU A 190 -1.51 -27.35 -9.22
CA LEU A 190 -0.53 -27.95 -8.31
C LEU A 190 -1.06 -29.17 -7.58
N SER A 191 -2.35 -29.20 -7.25
CA SER A 191 -2.98 -30.40 -6.70
C SER A 191 -2.98 -31.57 -7.68
N LYS A 192 -2.96 -31.30 -9.00
CA LYS A 192 -2.83 -32.33 -10.05
C LYS A 192 -1.37 -32.64 -10.38
N ASN A 193 -0.48 -31.65 -10.28
CA ASN A 193 0.93 -31.75 -10.61
C ASN A 193 1.76 -31.23 -9.41
N PRO A 194 1.91 -32.01 -8.33
CA PRO A 194 2.66 -31.57 -7.16
C PRO A 194 4.16 -31.44 -7.45
N SER A 195 4.68 -32.13 -8.45
CA SER A 195 6.04 -31.99 -8.96
C SER A 195 6.06 -31.66 -10.46
N GLY A 196 7.13 -30.98 -10.88
CA GLY A 196 7.39 -30.63 -12.27
C GLY A 196 8.87 -30.66 -12.61
N ARG A 197 9.22 -30.08 -13.76
CA ARG A 197 10.60 -30.05 -14.27
C ARG A 197 11.51 -29.13 -13.45
N ASN A 198 10.95 -28.11 -12.84
CA ASN A 198 11.70 -27.08 -12.11
C ASN A 198 11.13 -26.79 -10.70
N TYR A 199 10.24 -27.63 -10.19
CA TYR A 199 9.68 -27.53 -8.84
C TYR A 199 9.31 -28.92 -8.31
N ASP A 200 9.30 -29.06 -6.98
CA ASP A 200 8.80 -30.26 -6.31
C ASP A 200 8.14 -29.85 -4.99
N PHE A 201 6.82 -30.02 -4.93
CA PHE A 201 5.97 -29.76 -3.76
C PHE A 201 5.30 -31.05 -3.27
N SER A 202 5.83 -32.23 -3.64
CA SER A 202 5.22 -33.54 -3.34
C SER A 202 5.13 -33.84 -1.83
N ASP A 203 5.96 -33.17 -1.02
CA ASP A 203 5.92 -33.28 0.44
C ASP A 203 4.71 -32.58 1.08
N SER A 204 4.02 -31.72 0.33
CA SER A 204 2.82 -31.01 0.81
C SER A 204 1.58 -31.87 0.63
N LYS A 205 0.84 -32.11 1.72
CA LYS A 205 -0.44 -32.83 1.71
C LYS A 205 -1.62 -31.93 1.39
N GLU A 206 -1.49 -30.63 1.65
CA GLU A 206 -2.56 -29.66 1.46
C GLU A 206 -2.02 -28.38 0.82
N PHE A 207 -2.77 -27.87 -0.17
CA PHE A 207 -2.50 -26.58 -0.80
C PHE A 207 -3.56 -25.58 -0.33
N VAL A 208 -3.12 -24.54 0.37
CA VAL A 208 -3.96 -23.41 0.80
C VAL A 208 -3.71 -22.27 -0.17
N TRP A 209 -4.76 -21.61 -0.66
CA TRP A 209 -4.61 -20.51 -1.61
C TRP A 209 -5.36 -19.26 -1.17
N ALA A 210 -4.74 -18.10 -1.42
CA ALA A 210 -5.30 -16.79 -1.13
C ALA A 210 -4.80 -15.75 -2.15
N VAL A 211 -5.55 -14.67 -2.29
CA VAL A 211 -5.17 -13.44 -2.99
C VAL A 211 -4.66 -12.45 -1.95
N VAL A 212 -3.56 -11.77 -2.25
CA VAL A 212 -2.98 -10.74 -1.38
C VAL A 212 -3.13 -9.37 -2.04
N SER A 213 -3.86 -8.48 -1.39
CA SER A 213 -4.02 -7.07 -1.75
C SER A 213 -3.14 -6.19 -0.83
N PRO A 214 -2.66 -5.01 -1.28
CA PRO A 214 -1.98 -4.05 -0.41
C PRO A 214 -2.81 -3.57 0.79
N PHE A 215 -4.14 -3.74 0.75
CA PHE A 215 -5.07 -3.25 1.75
C PHE A 215 -6.05 -4.33 2.19
N VAL A 216 -6.65 -4.14 3.37
CA VAL A 216 -7.80 -4.95 3.80
C VAL A 216 -8.96 -4.69 2.86
N GLU A 217 -9.54 -5.75 2.32
CA GLU A 217 -10.64 -5.69 1.36
C GLU A 217 -11.98 -6.01 2.01
N TRP A 218 -13.04 -5.43 1.46
CA TRP A 218 -14.39 -5.83 1.81
C TRP A 218 -14.76 -7.14 1.10
N ILE A 219 -15.22 -8.12 1.87
CA ILE A 219 -15.64 -9.43 1.38
C ILE A 219 -17.16 -9.44 1.22
N TRP A 220 -17.65 -9.74 0.02
CA TRP A 220 -19.02 -9.44 -0.38
C TRP A 220 -20.01 -10.61 -0.28
N ASP A 221 -19.53 -11.81 0.01
CA ASP A 221 -20.35 -12.99 0.27
C ASP A 221 -19.65 -13.91 1.28
N THR A 222 -20.38 -14.90 1.80
CA THR A 222 -19.89 -15.86 2.81
C THR A 222 -19.56 -17.24 2.22
N SER A 223 -19.38 -17.32 0.90
CA SER A 223 -19.12 -18.59 0.23
C SER A 223 -17.68 -19.07 0.48
N SER A 224 -17.45 -20.38 0.35
CA SER A 224 -16.10 -20.96 0.41
C SER A 224 -15.16 -20.51 -0.72
N ALA A 225 -15.70 -19.82 -1.75
CA ALA A 225 -14.90 -19.17 -2.77
C ALA A 225 -14.23 -17.89 -2.27
N LEU A 226 -14.80 -17.22 -1.26
CA LEU A 226 -14.24 -16.04 -0.62
C LEU A 226 -13.67 -16.29 0.77
N TRP A 227 -13.99 -17.43 1.37
CA TRP A 227 -13.58 -17.77 2.74
C TRP A 227 -12.83 -19.09 2.78
N LEU A 228 -11.70 -19.09 3.48
CA LEU A 228 -10.92 -20.30 3.77
C LEU A 228 -11.62 -21.12 4.87
N ASP A 229 -12.09 -20.41 5.91
CA ASP A 229 -12.81 -20.94 7.06
C ASP A 229 -13.84 -19.89 7.55
N GLN A 230 -14.41 -20.05 8.75
CA GLN A 230 -15.45 -19.15 9.27
C GLN A 230 -14.97 -17.72 9.56
N ASN A 231 -13.65 -17.51 9.72
CA ASN A 231 -13.07 -16.24 10.15
C ASN A 231 -11.99 -15.71 9.19
N THR A 232 -11.47 -16.55 8.30
CA THR A 232 -10.36 -16.21 7.40
C THR A 232 -10.85 -16.01 5.97
N PRO A 233 -10.79 -14.79 5.42
CA PRO A 233 -11.10 -14.58 4.02
C PRO A 233 -9.97 -15.08 3.12
N ARG A 234 -10.27 -15.30 1.83
CA ARG A 234 -9.29 -15.65 0.81
C ARG A 234 -8.64 -14.43 0.17
N ILE A 235 -9.16 -13.23 0.41
CA ILE A 235 -8.52 -11.97 0.02
C ILE A 235 -7.95 -11.36 1.29
N LEU A 236 -6.62 -11.27 1.35
CA LEU A 236 -5.87 -10.91 2.56
C LEU A 236 -5.05 -9.64 2.31
N ALA A 237 -4.95 -8.80 3.32
CA ALA A 237 -3.85 -7.84 3.44
C ALA A 237 -2.55 -8.57 3.85
N PRO A 238 -1.36 -7.96 3.70
CA PRO A 238 -0.10 -8.64 3.99
C PRO A 238 -0.01 -9.16 5.44
N GLU A 239 -0.47 -8.37 6.41
CA GLU A 239 -0.45 -8.78 7.82
C GLU A 239 -1.42 -9.93 8.13
N GLU A 240 -2.54 -10.02 7.40
CA GLU A 240 -3.48 -11.15 7.51
C GLU A 240 -2.85 -12.42 6.90
N ALA A 241 -2.16 -12.29 5.76
CA ALA A 241 -1.39 -13.37 5.16
C ALA A 241 -0.26 -13.87 6.08
N PHE A 242 0.46 -12.98 6.76
CA PHE A 242 1.48 -13.38 7.74
C PHE A 242 0.86 -14.08 8.95
N SER A 243 -0.33 -13.65 9.37
CA SER A 243 -1.06 -14.29 10.47
C SER A 243 -1.53 -15.69 10.09
N LEU A 244 -1.98 -15.90 8.85
CA LEU A 244 -2.36 -17.21 8.31
C LEU A 244 -1.20 -18.22 8.34
N LEU A 245 0.03 -17.74 8.22
CA LEU A 245 1.24 -18.56 8.27
C LEU A 245 1.70 -18.90 9.70
N ARG A 246 1.10 -18.30 10.74
CA ARG A 246 1.52 -18.55 12.13
C ARG A 246 0.86 -19.82 12.70
N PRO A 247 1.59 -20.59 13.54
CA PRO A 247 1.05 -21.80 14.16
C PRO A 247 -0.17 -21.56 15.07
N GLU A 248 -0.31 -20.34 15.61
CA GLU A 248 -1.29 -19.97 16.64
C GLU A 248 -2.72 -19.78 16.12
N ASN A 249 -2.91 -19.72 14.79
CA ASN A 249 -4.24 -19.64 14.16
C ASN A 249 -4.77 -21.03 13.75
N ARG A 250 -4.32 -22.08 14.46
CA ARG A 250 -4.80 -23.47 14.32
C ARG A 250 -5.77 -23.82 15.45
#